data_AF-A0A1Y2THF3-F1
#
_entry.id   AF-A0A1Y2THF3-F1
#
_cell.length_a   1.000
_cell.length_b   1.000
_cell.length_c   1.000
_cell.angle_alpha   90.00
_cell.angle_beta   90.00
_cell.angle_gamma   90.00
#
_symmetry.space_group_name_H-M   'P 1'
#
loop_
_entity.id
_entity.type
_entity.pdbx_description
1 polymer ?
#
loop_
_entity_poly.entity_id
_entity_poly.type
_entity_poly.pdbx_seq_one_letter_code
_entity_poly.pdbx_strand_id
1 'polypeptide(L)'
;AALACVTLASAEPLQYCPIQDVCYQVAVPTTSASSNSGNIYLQLRAPTSYSWVAVGTGSAMADSNIFVMYQDGRATALDSSDAAATITRHDAHDQWTFDLTQGTVSSDANPYVGARQFDNNNRGGVGQGSFADPGTLILGHGIIMAVVMVLMYPLGSALMPLFGKWILHASWQFLAFLLMWAGFGLGIVASQRIRLDFNSTHTILGTVVVCLMVVQPVLGWLHHRYFLKNQKRGVVSHGHVWYGRALLIMGVVNGGLGLQLADASRTFFIVYVVLAAVIFAIYIAAAVFGEFRRRRQSRGPKNF
;
A
#
# COMPACT_ATOMS: atom_id res chain seq x y z
N ALA A 1 46.06 2.52 -50.23
CA ALA A 1 44.74 1.91 -50.01
C ALA A 1 44.56 1.72 -48.51
N ALA A 2 43.73 2.54 -47.86
CA ALA A 2 43.39 2.35 -46.45
C ALA A 2 42.15 1.45 -46.38
N LEU A 3 42.30 0.24 -45.83
CA LEU A 3 41.16 -0.60 -45.49
C LEU A 3 40.41 0.07 -44.33
N ALA A 4 39.25 0.64 -44.61
CA ALA A 4 38.28 0.98 -43.58
C ALA A 4 37.69 -0.33 -43.05
N CYS A 5 38.10 -0.73 -41.85
CA CYS A 5 37.44 -1.81 -41.12
C CYS A 5 36.08 -1.27 -40.65
N VAL A 6 35.03 -1.56 -41.41
CA VAL A 6 33.65 -1.31 -40.96
C VAL A 6 33.40 -2.32 -39.85
N THR A 7 33.46 -1.87 -38.59
CA THR A 7 32.88 -2.62 -37.48
C THR A 7 31.38 -2.72 -37.76
N LEU A 8 30.94 -3.89 -38.24
CA LEU A 8 29.53 -4.26 -38.22
C LEU A 8 29.13 -4.26 -36.74
N ALA A 9 28.42 -3.23 -36.29
CA ALA A 9 27.76 -3.29 -35.01
C ALA A 9 26.75 -4.45 -35.10
N SER A 10 27.06 -5.58 -34.48
CA SER A 10 26.05 -6.61 -34.25
C SER A 10 25.05 -5.99 -33.29
N ALA A 11 23.90 -5.60 -33.80
CA ALA A 11 22.84 -5.07 -32.97
C ALA A 11 22.32 -6.24 -32.10
N GLU A 12 22.45 -6.10 -30.78
CA GLU A 12 22.19 -7.13 -29.78
C GLU A 12 20.80 -6.91 -29.15
N PRO A 13 20.11 -7.99 -28.73
CA PRO A 13 18.85 -7.87 -27.98
C PRO A 13 18.99 -6.93 -26.77
N LEU A 14 18.02 -6.04 -26.60
CA LEU A 14 17.94 -5.16 -25.43
C LEU A 14 17.62 -6.01 -24.21
N GLN A 15 18.27 -5.71 -23.09
CA GLN A 15 18.05 -6.41 -21.83
C GLN A 15 17.64 -5.46 -20.72
N TYR A 16 16.78 -5.95 -19.85
CA TYR A 16 16.45 -5.37 -18.56
C TYR A 16 16.33 -6.47 -17.50
N CYS A 17 17.18 -6.43 -16.48
CA CYS A 17 17.15 -7.36 -15.35
C CYS A 17 16.83 -6.57 -14.09
N PRO A 18 15.55 -6.58 -13.67
CA PRO A 18 15.08 -5.61 -12.71
C PRO A 18 15.47 -6.05 -11.28
N ILE A 19 15.65 -7.36 -11.06
CA ILE A 19 16.35 -7.97 -9.91
C ILE A 19 17.34 -9.03 -10.39
N GLN A 20 18.17 -9.54 -9.46
CA GLN A 20 19.09 -10.64 -9.76
C GLN A 20 18.30 -11.86 -10.29
N ASP A 21 18.77 -12.41 -11.42
CA ASP A 21 18.24 -13.59 -12.11
C ASP A 21 16.82 -13.54 -12.71
N VAL A 22 16.06 -12.45 -12.51
CA VAL A 22 14.88 -12.14 -13.33
C VAL A 22 15.32 -11.21 -14.44
N CYS A 23 15.09 -11.58 -15.69
CA CYS A 23 15.51 -10.78 -16.84
C CYS A 23 14.52 -10.86 -17.99
N TYR A 24 14.40 -9.74 -18.69
CA TYR A 24 13.55 -9.55 -19.86
C TYR A 24 14.44 -9.08 -21.01
N GLN A 25 14.27 -9.69 -22.18
CA GLN A 25 14.94 -9.29 -23.40
C GLN A 25 13.96 -9.13 -24.55
N VAL A 26 14.27 -8.17 -25.42
CA VAL A 26 13.55 -7.95 -26.67
C VAL A 26 14.52 -7.76 -27.82
N ALA A 27 14.19 -8.31 -28.97
CA ALA A 27 14.91 -8.14 -30.22
C ALA A 27 13.93 -7.90 -31.36
N VAL A 28 14.25 -6.93 -32.21
CA VAL A 28 13.41 -6.55 -33.34
C VAL A 28 14.21 -6.70 -34.63
N PRO A 29 13.85 -7.59 -35.57
CA PRO A 29 14.50 -7.65 -36.86
C PRO A 29 14.52 -6.28 -37.56
N THR A 30 15.63 -5.93 -38.20
CA THR A 30 15.76 -4.65 -38.95
C THR A 30 14.69 -4.49 -40.02
N THR A 31 14.25 -5.61 -40.62
CA THR A 31 13.10 -5.67 -41.53
C THR A 31 11.81 -5.25 -40.82
N SER A 32 11.48 -5.85 -39.67
CA SER A 32 10.32 -5.47 -38.85
C SER A 32 10.35 -4.02 -38.37
N ALA A 33 11.53 -3.54 -37.96
CA ALA A 33 11.70 -2.17 -37.46
C ALA A 33 11.51 -1.12 -38.56
N SER A 34 11.96 -1.41 -39.79
CA SER A 34 11.84 -0.48 -40.93
C SER A 34 10.46 -0.50 -41.59
N SER A 35 9.78 -1.66 -41.61
CA SER A 35 8.43 -1.80 -42.17
C SER A 35 7.31 -1.48 -41.17
N ASN A 36 7.66 -1.36 -39.88
CA ASN A 36 6.70 -1.30 -38.76
C ASN A 36 5.71 -2.49 -38.73
N SER A 37 6.14 -3.64 -39.26
CA SER A 37 5.33 -4.86 -39.39
C SER A 37 6.22 -6.10 -39.49
N GLY A 38 5.95 -7.11 -38.67
CA GLY A 38 6.72 -8.36 -38.67
C GLY A 38 6.90 -8.92 -37.26
N ASN A 39 7.88 -9.81 -37.11
CA ASN A 39 8.14 -10.48 -35.85
C ASN A 39 8.85 -9.55 -34.86
N ILE A 40 8.56 -9.77 -33.57
CA ILE A 40 9.35 -9.28 -32.43
C ILE A 40 9.65 -10.50 -31.58
N TYR A 41 10.90 -10.66 -31.16
CA TYR A 41 11.31 -11.76 -30.29
C TYR A 41 11.42 -11.28 -28.86
N LEU A 42 10.86 -12.05 -27.94
CA LEU A 42 10.88 -11.79 -26.50
C LEU A 42 11.49 -13.00 -25.78
N GLN A 43 12.33 -12.74 -24.79
CA GLN A 43 12.84 -13.78 -23.89
C GLN A 43 12.63 -13.34 -22.44
N LEU A 44 12.07 -14.25 -21.64
CA LEU A 44 11.88 -14.09 -20.20
C LEU A 44 12.69 -15.16 -19.48
N ARG A 45 13.34 -14.79 -18.39
CA ARG A 45 14.03 -15.71 -17.47
C ARG A 45 13.72 -15.32 -16.04
N ALA A 46 13.46 -16.33 -15.22
CA ALA A 46 13.35 -16.19 -13.78
C ALA A 46 13.78 -17.49 -13.11
N PRO A 47 14.28 -17.46 -11.85
CA PRO A 47 14.52 -18.65 -11.06
C PRO A 47 13.23 -19.43 -10.81
N THR A 48 13.35 -20.75 -10.59
CA THR A 48 12.23 -21.61 -10.19
C THR A 48 11.76 -21.36 -8.75
N SER A 49 12.30 -20.37 -8.04
CA SER A 49 11.74 -19.91 -6.76
C SER A 49 10.47 -19.08 -6.92
N TYR A 50 10.24 -18.50 -8.10
CA TYR A 50 9.03 -17.74 -8.41
C TYR A 50 7.95 -18.68 -8.94
N SER A 51 6.71 -18.54 -8.44
CA SER A 51 5.55 -19.27 -8.98
C SER A 51 5.22 -18.86 -10.40
N TRP A 52 5.42 -17.59 -10.73
CA TRP A 52 5.24 -17.03 -12.07
C TRP A 52 5.98 -15.70 -12.19
N VAL A 53 6.28 -15.30 -13.44
CA VAL A 53 6.70 -13.94 -13.80
C VAL A 53 5.93 -13.51 -15.04
N ALA A 54 5.76 -12.20 -15.24
CA ALA A 54 5.07 -11.68 -16.41
C ALA A 54 5.75 -10.44 -16.96
N VAL A 55 5.41 -10.10 -18.21
CA VAL A 55 5.68 -8.80 -18.82
C VAL A 55 4.40 -8.29 -19.47
N GLY A 56 4.07 -7.03 -19.21
CA GLY A 56 2.92 -6.35 -19.82
C GLY A 56 3.39 -5.16 -20.65
N THR A 57 2.63 -4.83 -21.69
CA THR A 57 2.85 -3.62 -22.49
C THR A 57 1.89 -2.52 -22.07
N GLY A 58 2.41 -1.32 -21.79
CA GLY A 58 1.61 -0.16 -21.40
C GLY A 58 2.08 0.50 -20.11
N SER A 59 1.26 1.40 -19.57
CA SER A 59 1.54 2.15 -18.33
C SER A 59 0.92 1.53 -17.08
N ALA A 60 0.02 0.56 -17.20
CA ALA A 60 -0.61 -0.10 -16.06
C ALA A 60 -0.98 -1.52 -16.45
N MET A 61 -1.41 -2.34 -15.47
CA MET A 61 -1.91 -3.69 -15.76
C MET A 61 -3.31 -3.67 -16.39
N ALA A 62 -4.16 -2.74 -15.98
CA ALA A 62 -5.50 -2.58 -16.55
C ALA A 62 -5.39 -2.31 -18.06
N ASP A 63 -6.19 -3.04 -18.84
CA ASP A 63 -6.29 -2.94 -20.30
C ASP A 63 -4.96 -3.21 -21.06
N SER A 64 -3.99 -3.86 -20.41
CA SER A 64 -2.72 -4.22 -21.04
C SER A 64 -2.70 -5.65 -21.60
N ASN A 65 -1.91 -5.86 -22.65
CA ASN A 65 -1.55 -7.21 -23.08
C ASN A 65 -0.40 -7.71 -22.21
N ILE A 66 -0.61 -8.84 -21.53
CA ILE A 66 0.34 -9.42 -20.57
C ILE A 66 0.71 -10.83 -21.02
N PHE A 67 2.01 -11.08 -21.12
CA PHE A 67 2.57 -12.41 -21.29
C PHE A 67 3.01 -12.94 -19.93
N VAL A 68 2.48 -14.10 -19.52
CA VAL A 68 2.74 -14.70 -18.20
C VAL A 68 3.45 -16.05 -18.39
N MET A 69 4.50 -16.28 -17.61
CA MET A 69 5.23 -17.54 -17.54
C MET A 69 5.09 -18.13 -16.14
N TYR A 70 4.46 -19.31 -16.04
CA TYR A 70 4.33 -20.06 -14.80
C TYR A 70 5.47 -21.06 -14.64
N GLN A 71 5.86 -21.32 -13.40
CA GLN A 71 6.72 -22.45 -13.09
C GLN A 71 5.92 -23.75 -13.15
N ASP A 72 6.36 -24.69 -13.99
CA ASP A 72 5.81 -26.04 -14.03
C ASP A 72 6.06 -26.80 -12.71
N GLY A 73 5.09 -27.61 -12.28
CA GLY A 73 5.22 -28.52 -11.14
C GLY A 73 4.93 -27.97 -9.74
N ARG A 74 4.55 -26.70 -9.58
CA ARG A 74 3.92 -26.20 -8.34
C ARG A 74 2.42 -26.02 -8.57
N ALA A 75 1.60 -26.30 -7.55
CA ALA A 75 0.13 -26.19 -7.60
C ALA A 75 -0.42 -24.79 -7.92
N THR A 76 0.44 -23.80 -8.17
CA THR A 76 0.08 -22.44 -8.61
C THR A 76 0.21 -22.24 -10.12
N ALA A 77 0.70 -23.22 -10.88
CA ALA A 77 0.65 -23.17 -12.35
C ALA A 77 -0.83 -23.18 -12.77
N LEU A 78 -1.21 -22.21 -13.60
CA LEU A 78 -2.59 -22.09 -14.06
C LEU A 78 -2.87 -23.15 -15.13
N ASP A 79 -3.32 -24.33 -14.71
CA ASP A 79 -3.80 -25.40 -15.59
C ASP A 79 -5.30 -25.23 -15.85
N SER A 80 -5.64 -24.16 -16.58
CA SER A 80 -7.02 -23.83 -16.92
C SER A 80 -7.10 -23.18 -18.29
N SER A 81 -8.09 -23.58 -19.08
CA SER A 81 -8.47 -22.92 -20.34
C SER A 81 -9.56 -21.85 -20.14
N ASP A 82 -10.03 -21.64 -18.91
CA ASP A 82 -11.02 -20.61 -18.58
C ASP A 82 -10.38 -19.21 -18.63
N ALA A 83 -10.88 -18.35 -19.50
CA ALA A 83 -10.45 -16.96 -19.61
C ALA A 83 -10.76 -16.14 -18.34
N ALA A 84 -11.67 -16.61 -17.48
CA ALA A 84 -11.99 -16.00 -16.19
C ALA A 84 -11.17 -16.57 -15.02
N ALA A 85 -10.23 -17.48 -15.27
CA ALA A 85 -9.41 -18.06 -14.23
C ALA A 85 -8.62 -16.98 -13.46
N THR A 86 -8.65 -17.08 -12.14
CA THR A 86 -7.99 -16.09 -11.28
C THR A 86 -6.48 -16.31 -11.29
N ILE A 87 -5.74 -15.24 -11.59
CA ILE A 87 -4.29 -15.20 -11.46
C ILE A 87 -3.92 -14.50 -10.16
N THR A 88 -3.11 -15.14 -9.32
CA THR A 88 -2.60 -14.52 -8.10
C THR A 88 -1.85 -13.24 -8.46
N ARG A 89 -2.15 -12.13 -7.78
CA ARG A 89 -1.44 -10.87 -7.97
C ARG A 89 0.04 -11.02 -7.60
N HIS A 90 0.92 -10.34 -8.32
CA HIS A 90 2.35 -10.30 -8.01
C HIS A 90 2.57 -9.52 -6.71
N ASP A 91 3.63 -9.87 -6.01
CA ASP A 91 4.15 -9.14 -4.85
C ASP A 91 5.15 -8.05 -5.26
N ALA A 92 5.82 -8.20 -6.40
CA ALA A 92 6.74 -7.22 -6.95
C ALA A 92 6.47 -6.91 -8.44
N HIS A 93 6.60 -5.64 -8.81
CA HIS A 93 6.56 -5.19 -10.21
C HIS A 93 7.58 -4.07 -10.43
N ASP A 94 7.95 -3.88 -11.68
CA ASP A 94 8.70 -2.71 -12.13
C ASP A 94 8.16 -2.25 -13.49
N GLN A 95 8.44 -0.99 -13.83
CA GLN A 95 8.16 -0.43 -15.14
C GLN A 95 9.45 0.11 -15.76
N TRP A 96 9.68 -0.30 -17.00
CA TRP A 96 10.80 0.18 -17.79
C TRP A 96 10.35 0.49 -19.22
N THR A 97 11.21 1.18 -19.96
CA THR A 97 11.01 1.45 -21.38
C THR A 97 12.18 0.88 -22.16
N PHE A 98 11.88 0.23 -23.28
CA PHE A 98 12.84 -0.13 -24.31
C PHE A 98 12.68 0.81 -25.50
N ASP A 99 13.77 1.43 -25.94
CA ASP A 99 13.81 2.04 -27.27
C ASP A 99 14.04 0.94 -28.30
N LEU A 100 12.97 0.47 -28.93
CA LEU A 100 13.01 -0.63 -29.89
C LEU A 100 13.85 -0.32 -31.14
N THR A 101 14.21 0.96 -31.39
CA THR A 101 15.15 1.31 -32.46
C THR A 101 16.59 0.87 -32.15
N GLN A 102 16.93 0.73 -30.87
CA GLN A 102 18.26 0.35 -30.40
C GLN A 102 18.43 -1.17 -30.23
N GLY A 103 17.33 -1.93 -30.29
CA GLY A 103 17.29 -3.38 -30.11
C GLY A 103 17.16 -4.18 -31.39
N THR A 104 17.63 -3.60 -32.50
CA THR A 104 17.44 -4.24 -33.80
C THR A 104 18.35 -5.47 -33.95
N VAL A 105 17.98 -6.45 -34.74
CA VAL A 105 18.83 -7.59 -35.11
C VAL A 105 18.84 -7.76 -36.62
N SER A 106 19.96 -8.18 -37.20
CA SER A 106 20.13 -8.22 -38.66
C SER A 106 19.30 -9.30 -39.36
N SER A 107 18.88 -10.34 -38.64
CA SER A 107 18.11 -11.47 -39.16
C SER A 107 16.70 -11.51 -38.57
N ASP A 108 15.71 -11.88 -39.38
CA ASP A 108 14.36 -12.26 -38.93
C ASP A 108 14.33 -13.74 -38.50
N ALA A 109 15.23 -14.08 -37.58
CA ALA A 109 15.31 -15.39 -36.95
C ALA A 109 15.41 -15.19 -35.44
N ASN A 110 14.86 -16.12 -34.67
CA ASN A 110 14.87 -16.04 -33.21
C ASN A 110 16.31 -16.00 -32.67
N PRO A 111 16.78 -14.87 -32.09
CA PRO A 111 18.16 -14.72 -31.65
C PRO A 111 18.46 -15.45 -30.35
N TYR A 112 17.46 -16.02 -29.68
CA TYR A 112 17.59 -16.69 -28.39
C TYR A 112 17.81 -18.20 -28.51
N VAL A 113 17.79 -18.76 -29.72
CA VAL A 113 18.03 -20.20 -29.95
C VAL A 113 19.50 -20.52 -29.70
N GLY A 114 19.77 -21.38 -28.71
CA GLY A 114 21.14 -21.77 -28.34
C GLY A 114 21.88 -20.75 -27.46
N ALA A 115 21.29 -19.60 -27.18
CA ALA A 115 21.81 -18.64 -26.20
C ALA A 115 21.67 -19.22 -24.79
N ARG A 116 22.79 -19.63 -24.18
CA ARG A 116 22.79 -20.26 -22.83
C ARG A 116 22.68 -19.27 -21.68
N GLN A 117 22.82 -17.96 -21.96
CA GLN A 117 22.92 -16.98 -20.90
C GLN A 117 22.45 -15.60 -21.39
N PHE A 118 21.81 -14.87 -20.47
CA PHE A 118 21.48 -13.45 -20.60
C PHE A 118 22.77 -12.61 -20.45
N ASP A 119 23.81 -12.90 -21.22
CA ASP A 119 25.14 -12.27 -21.12
C ASP A 119 25.29 -10.99 -21.95
N ASN A 120 24.17 -10.44 -22.43
CA ASN A 120 24.19 -9.20 -23.18
C ASN A 120 24.48 -8.04 -22.21
N ASN A 121 25.64 -7.42 -22.35
CA ASN A 121 25.97 -6.17 -21.64
C ASN A 121 25.14 -4.97 -22.14
N ASN A 122 24.34 -5.14 -23.20
CA ASN A 122 23.47 -4.11 -23.77
C ASN A 122 22.23 -3.86 -22.89
N ARG A 123 22.43 -3.17 -21.76
CA ARG A 123 21.37 -2.67 -20.87
C ARG A 123 20.63 -1.51 -21.51
N GLY A 124 19.73 -1.83 -22.44
CA GLY A 124 18.91 -0.83 -23.14
C GLY A 124 17.58 -0.49 -22.48
N GLY A 125 17.20 -1.21 -21.42
CA GLY A 125 16.00 -0.89 -20.64
C GLY A 125 16.27 0.22 -19.62
N VAL A 126 15.55 1.34 -19.72
CA VAL A 126 15.56 2.38 -18.70
C VAL A 126 14.40 2.12 -17.75
N GLY A 127 14.69 1.62 -16.55
CA GLY A 127 13.73 1.47 -15.47
C GLY A 127 13.36 2.82 -14.86
N GLN A 128 12.07 3.06 -14.60
CA GLN A 128 11.59 4.23 -13.87
C GLN A 128 11.23 3.93 -12.41
N GLY A 129 11.43 2.69 -11.94
CA GLY A 129 10.95 2.23 -10.64
C GLY A 129 12.02 1.61 -9.74
N SER A 130 11.68 1.53 -8.46
CA SER A 130 12.47 0.94 -7.38
C SER A 130 11.76 -0.35 -6.95
N PHE A 131 12.44 -1.50 -7.03
CA PHE A 131 11.99 -2.83 -6.55
C PHE A 131 11.58 -2.92 -5.09
N ALA A 132 11.53 -1.81 -4.38
CA ALA A 132 11.05 -1.79 -3.02
C ALA A 132 9.58 -2.25 -3.02
N ASP A 133 9.43 -3.52 -2.66
CA ASP A 133 8.22 -4.29 -2.46
C ASP A 133 7.11 -3.36 -1.94
N PRO A 134 6.14 -2.99 -2.80
CA PRO A 134 4.98 -2.23 -2.37
C PRO A 134 4.26 -2.90 -1.20
N GLY A 135 4.35 -4.23 -1.10
CA GLY A 135 3.86 -5.02 0.03
C GLY A 135 4.44 -4.58 1.37
N THR A 136 5.74 -4.30 1.47
CA THR A 136 6.36 -3.78 2.71
C THR A 136 5.78 -2.42 3.12
N LEU A 137 5.54 -1.52 2.17
CA LEU A 137 4.92 -0.22 2.44
C LEU A 137 3.45 -0.35 2.84
N ILE A 138 2.70 -1.21 2.15
CA ILE A 138 1.30 -1.51 2.44
C ILE A 138 1.17 -2.16 3.82
N LEU A 139 2.05 -3.10 4.16
CA LEU A 139 2.11 -3.76 5.46
C LEU A 139 2.46 -2.77 6.56
N GLY A 140 3.48 -1.92 6.36
CA GLY A 140 3.85 -0.86 7.29
C GLY A 140 2.72 0.13 7.55
N HIS A 141 2.05 0.59 6.49
CA HIS A 141 0.84 1.41 6.56
C HIS A 141 -0.24 0.71 7.40
N GLY A 142 -0.57 -0.54 7.07
CA GLY A 142 -1.61 -1.33 7.72
C GLY A 142 -1.34 -1.54 9.22
N ILE A 143 -0.12 -1.92 9.59
CA ILE A 143 0.29 -2.14 10.99
C ILE A 143 0.20 -0.84 11.79
N ILE A 144 0.80 0.25 11.29
CA ILE A 144 0.79 1.55 11.98
C ILE A 144 -0.64 2.04 12.16
N MET A 145 -1.45 2.01 11.09
CA MET A 145 -2.83 2.48 11.15
C MET A 145 -3.72 1.60 12.03
N ALA A 146 -3.52 0.28 12.05
CA ALA A 146 -4.21 -0.61 12.97
C ALA A 146 -3.86 -0.30 14.42
N VAL A 147 -2.57 -0.17 14.77
CA VAL A 147 -2.14 0.21 16.12
C VAL A 147 -2.73 1.57 16.52
N VAL A 148 -2.65 2.56 15.64
CA VAL A 148 -3.14 3.90 15.92
C VAL A 148 -4.67 3.93 16.13
N MET A 149 -5.44 3.39 15.18
CA MET A 149 -6.91 3.48 15.20
C MET A 149 -7.57 2.50 16.15
N VAL A 150 -7.05 1.27 16.27
CA VAL A 150 -7.66 0.22 17.10
C VAL A 150 -7.19 0.30 18.54
N LEU A 151 -5.91 0.60 18.78
CA LEU A 151 -5.32 0.57 20.11
C LEU A 151 -5.15 1.98 20.69
N MET A 152 -4.36 2.84 20.03
CA MET A 152 -3.90 4.07 20.65
C MET A 152 -5.02 5.07 20.88
N TYR A 153 -5.84 5.39 19.88
CA TYR A 153 -6.89 6.39 20.03
C TYR A 153 -7.99 5.99 21.05
N PRO A 154 -8.52 4.74 21.06
CA PRO A 154 -9.48 4.32 22.08
C PRO A 154 -8.89 4.31 23.50
N LEU A 155 -7.67 3.78 23.68
CA LEU A 155 -7.01 3.77 24.97
C LEU A 155 -6.70 5.20 25.46
N GLY A 156 -6.18 6.06 24.59
CA GLY A 156 -5.94 7.48 24.88
C GLY A 156 -7.20 8.20 25.33
N SER A 157 -8.33 7.90 24.68
CA SER A 157 -9.63 8.44 25.04
C SER A 157 -10.12 7.93 26.40
N ALA A 158 -9.81 6.68 26.77
CA ALA A 158 -10.14 6.08 28.07
C ALA A 158 -9.32 6.65 29.24
N LEU A 159 -8.15 7.26 29.00
CA LEU A 159 -7.31 7.84 30.06
C LEU A 159 -8.02 8.97 30.82
N MET A 160 -8.84 9.78 30.15
CA MET A 160 -9.59 10.87 30.79
C MET A 160 -10.65 10.35 31.79
N PRO A 161 -11.57 9.44 31.40
CA PRO A 161 -12.50 8.79 32.33
C PRO A 161 -11.84 8.07 33.51
N LEU A 162 -10.69 7.44 33.32
CA LEU A 162 -10.03 6.60 34.33
C LEU A 162 -9.18 7.42 35.31
N PHE A 163 -8.30 8.27 34.78
CA PHE A 163 -7.27 8.97 35.57
C PHE A 163 -7.55 10.46 35.75
N GLY A 164 -8.35 11.09 34.89
CA GLY A 164 -8.66 12.52 34.95
C GLY A 164 -7.48 13.45 34.66
N LYS A 165 -6.33 12.93 34.20
CA LYS A 165 -5.13 13.72 33.91
C LYS A 165 -5.10 14.16 32.44
N TRP A 166 -5.34 15.46 32.20
CA TRP A 166 -5.42 16.01 30.84
C TRP A 166 -4.11 15.90 30.06
N ILE A 167 -2.96 16.09 30.71
CA ILE A 167 -1.63 15.99 30.08
C ILE A 167 -1.41 14.57 29.54
N LEU A 168 -1.74 13.56 30.35
CA LEU A 168 -1.59 12.16 29.95
C LEU A 168 -2.43 11.84 28.71
N HIS A 169 -3.68 12.31 28.69
CA HIS A 169 -4.54 12.19 27.51
C HIS A 169 -3.99 12.94 26.30
N ALA A 170 -3.66 14.22 26.45
CA ALA A 170 -3.20 15.07 25.35
C ALA A 170 -1.90 14.54 24.74
N SER A 171 -0.90 14.18 25.56
CA SER A 171 0.37 13.64 25.08
C SER A 171 0.19 12.32 24.34
N TRP A 172 -0.63 11.40 24.87
CA TRP A 172 -0.92 10.14 24.21
C TRP A 172 -1.65 10.33 22.87
N GLN A 173 -2.67 11.21 22.85
CA GLN A 173 -3.41 11.51 21.61
C GLN A 173 -2.54 12.21 20.57
N PHE A 174 -1.62 13.08 21.00
CA PHE A 174 -0.70 13.74 20.09
C PHE A 174 0.31 12.76 19.47
N LEU A 175 0.82 11.80 20.25
CA LEU A 175 1.66 10.72 19.72
C LEU A 175 0.89 9.88 18.68
N ALA A 176 -0.36 9.50 18.98
CA ALA A 176 -1.21 8.77 18.04
C ALA A 176 -1.47 9.58 16.76
N PHE A 177 -1.66 10.90 16.90
CA PHE A 177 -1.85 11.83 15.77
C PHE A 177 -0.63 11.88 14.85
N LEU A 178 0.59 11.95 15.40
CA LEU A 178 1.82 11.93 14.58
C LEU A 178 2.00 10.59 13.86
N LEU A 179 1.77 9.47 14.56
CA LEU A 179 1.85 8.13 13.95
C LEU A 179 0.78 7.91 12.88
N MET A 180 -0.42 8.48 13.05
CA MET A 180 -1.47 8.47 12.03
C MET A 180 -0.98 9.11 10.72
N TRP A 181 -0.32 10.26 10.80
CA TRP A 181 0.23 10.94 9.61
C TRP A 181 1.38 10.15 8.97
N ALA A 182 2.23 9.52 9.77
CA ALA A 182 3.27 8.62 9.26
C ALA A 182 2.66 7.42 8.52
N GLY A 183 1.64 6.77 9.12
CA GLY A 183 0.89 5.69 8.48
C GLY A 183 0.20 6.14 7.21
N PHE A 184 -0.52 7.27 7.22
CA PHE A 184 -1.16 7.84 6.04
C PHE A 184 -0.16 8.14 4.92
N GLY A 185 0.99 8.73 5.24
CA GLY A 185 2.07 9.00 4.29
C GLY A 185 2.58 7.73 3.60
N LEU A 186 2.78 6.63 4.34
CA LEU A 186 3.12 5.33 3.76
C LEU A 186 2.04 4.83 2.80
N GLY A 187 0.76 5.03 3.13
CA GLY A 187 -0.37 4.67 2.27
C GLY A 187 -0.39 5.45 0.95
N ILE A 188 -0.07 6.74 0.98
CA ILE A 188 0.07 7.57 -0.22
C ILE A 188 1.20 7.06 -1.12
N VAL A 189 2.39 6.85 -0.54
CA VAL A 189 3.55 6.37 -1.31
C VAL A 189 3.29 4.98 -1.88
N ALA A 190 2.68 4.08 -1.10
CA ALA A 190 2.27 2.76 -1.59
C ALA A 190 1.30 2.86 -2.77
N SER A 191 0.25 3.69 -2.65
CA SER A 191 -0.76 3.88 -3.70
C SER A 191 -0.15 4.43 -4.99
N GLN A 192 0.78 5.40 -4.88
CA GLN A 192 1.50 5.96 -6.03
C GLN A 192 2.37 4.91 -6.73
N ARG A 193 3.04 4.03 -5.98
CA ARG A 193 3.92 2.98 -6.54
C ARG A 193 3.16 1.89 -7.27
N ILE A 194 1.97 1.52 -6.78
CA ILE A 194 1.10 0.54 -7.44
C ILE A 194 0.12 1.17 -8.44
N ARG A 195 0.17 2.49 -8.63
CA ARG A 195 -0.77 3.29 -9.43
C ARG A 195 -2.24 2.99 -9.09
N LEU A 196 -2.53 2.80 -7.80
CA LEU A 196 -3.90 2.66 -7.33
C LEU A 196 -4.60 4.01 -7.44
N ASP A 197 -5.75 4.03 -8.09
CA ASP A 197 -6.63 5.18 -8.11
C ASP A 197 -7.27 5.39 -6.73
N PHE A 198 -7.38 6.65 -6.29
CA PHE A 198 -7.97 7.02 -4.99
C PHE A 198 -9.51 6.94 -5.01
N ASN A 199 -10.06 5.92 -5.67
CA ASN A 199 -11.49 5.77 -5.90
C ASN A 199 -12.14 4.64 -5.07
N SER A 200 -11.33 3.90 -4.30
CA SER A 200 -11.85 2.87 -3.41
C SER A 200 -12.44 3.47 -2.13
N THR A 201 -13.45 2.79 -1.56
CA THR A 201 -14.08 3.23 -0.30
C THR A 201 -13.06 3.45 0.83
N HIS A 202 -12.06 2.58 0.94
CA HIS A 202 -11.00 2.71 1.96
C HIS A 202 -10.14 3.98 1.76
N THR A 203 -9.73 4.26 0.52
CA THR A 203 -8.86 5.42 0.24
C THR A 203 -9.61 6.74 0.43
N ILE A 204 -10.87 6.82 -0.02
CA ILE A 204 -11.73 7.99 0.15
C ILE A 204 -12.06 8.20 1.64
N LEU A 205 -12.64 7.19 2.30
CA LEU A 205 -13.05 7.29 3.71
C LEU A 205 -11.85 7.55 4.62
N GLY A 206 -10.73 6.85 4.41
CA GLY A 206 -9.50 7.04 5.17
C GLY A 206 -8.97 8.47 5.08
N THR A 207 -8.93 9.03 3.87
CA THR A 207 -8.50 10.42 3.65
C THR A 207 -9.43 11.40 4.36
N VAL A 208 -10.74 11.22 4.24
CA VAL A 208 -11.74 12.06 4.95
C VAL A 208 -11.54 11.98 6.46
N VAL A 209 -11.39 10.77 7.03
CA VAL A 209 -11.19 10.59 8.48
C VAL A 209 -9.90 11.27 8.96
N VAL A 210 -8.79 11.13 8.23
CA VAL A 210 -7.50 11.77 8.57
C VAL A 210 -7.63 13.30 8.53
N CYS A 211 -8.26 13.86 7.50
CA CYS A 211 -8.50 15.30 7.40
C CYS A 211 -9.39 15.81 8.55
N LEU A 212 -10.47 15.09 8.87
CA LEU A 212 -11.35 15.42 9.99
C LEU A 212 -10.61 15.32 11.34
N MET A 213 -9.68 14.38 11.50
CA MET A 213 -8.91 14.24 12.73
C MET A 213 -8.05 15.48 13.05
N VAL A 214 -7.70 16.31 12.08
CA VAL A 214 -7.00 17.60 12.31
C VAL A 214 -7.81 18.56 13.18
N VAL A 215 -9.14 18.45 13.13
CA VAL A 215 -10.05 19.31 13.92
C VAL A 215 -10.07 18.89 15.40
N GLN A 216 -9.72 17.63 15.72
CA GLN A 216 -9.77 17.10 17.09
C GLN A 216 -8.85 17.81 18.08
N PRO A 217 -7.54 18.04 17.79
CA PRO A 217 -6.66 18.80 18.67
C PRO A 217 -7.18 20.22 18.96
N VAL A 218 -7.74 20.90 17.95
CA VAL A 218 -8.31 22.25 18.09
C VAL A 218 -9.51 22.23 19.02
N LEU A 219 -10.47 21.31 18.79
CA LEU A 219 -11.63 21.14 19.66
C LEU A 219 -11.25 20.69 21.07
N GLY A 220 -10.22 19.85 21.20
CA GLY A 220 -9.68 19.39 22.49
C GLY A 220 -9.09 20.55 23.30
N TRP A 221 -8.32 21.43 22.66
CA TRP A 221 -7.79 22.63 23.30
C TRP A 221 -8.90 23.61 23.70
N LEU A 222 -9.87 23.87 22.81
CA LEU A 222 -11.02 24.73 23.11
C LEU A 222 -11.85 24.17 24.28
N HIS A 223 -12.08 22.86 24.28
CA HIS A 223 -12.74 22.15 25.37
C HIS A 223 -11.97 22.32 26.68
N HIS A 224 -10.66 22.09 26.69
CA HIS A 224 -9.84 22.24 27.89
C HIS A 224 -9.87 23.68 28.43
N ARG A 225 -9.73 24.69 27.56
CA ARG A 225 -9.81 26.11 27.94
C ARG A 225 -11.19 26.47 28.49
N TYR A 226 -12.25 25.95 27.90
CA TYR A 226 -13.62 26.14 28.41
C TYR A 226 -13.79 25.51 29.79
N PHE A 227 -13.26 24.29 29.99
CA PHE A 227 -13.34 23.58 31.26
C PHE A 227 -12.58 24.30 32.37
N LEU A 228 -11.37 24.81 32.10
CA LEU A 228 -10.60 25.61 33.07
C LEU A 228 -11.38 26.84 33.55
N LYS A 229 -12.11 27.52 32.65
CA LYS A 229 -12.90 28.71 32.98
C LYS A 229 -14.19 28.41 33.74
N ASN A 230 -14.90 27.33 33.37
CA ASN A 230 -16.28 27.12 33.81
C ASN A 230 -16.46 25.95 34.78
N GLN A 231 -15.44 25.10 34.95
CA GLN A 231 -15.46 23.87 35.75
C GLN A 231 -16.64 22.93 35.44
N LYS A 232 -17.22 23.06 34.23
CA LYS A 232 -18.36 22.27 33.73
C LYS A 232 -18.19 21.98 32.24
N ARG A 233 -18.88 20.93 31.77
CA ARG A 233 -18.96 20.63 30.32
C ARG A 233 -19.80 21.68 29.61
N GLY A 234 -19.31 22.20 28.49
CA GLY A 234 -20.04 23.11 27.61
C GLY A 234 -20.49 22.43 26.32
N VAL A 235 -21.02 23.22 25.39
CA VAL A 235 -21.37 22.74 24.03
C VAL A 235 -20.13 22.19 23.31
N VAL A 236 -18.99 22.89 23.41
CA VAL A 236 -17.71 22.45 22.83
C VAL A 236 -17.24 21.12 23.42
N SER A 237 -17.49 20.86 24.72
CA SER A 237 -17.18 19.56 25.34
C SER A 237 -17.95 18.42 24.69
N HIS A 238 -19.24 18.61 24.45
CA HIS A 238 -20.09 17.59 23.82
C HIS A 238 -19.71 17.40 22.36
N GLY A 239 -19.45 18.50 21.64
CA GLY A 239 -18.95 18.48 20.27
C GLY A 239 -17.67 17.65 20.16
N HIS A 240 -16.62 17.98 20.92
CA HIS A 240 -15.36 17.25 20.92
C HIS A 240 -15.54 15.74 21.19
N VAL A 241 -16.32 15.37 22.22
CA VAL A 241 -16.52 13.98 22.63
C VAL A 241 -17.29 13.17 21.60
N TRP A 242 -18.43 13.66 21.11
CA TRP A 242 -19.26 12.92 20.16
C TRP A 242 -18.64 12.90 18.75
N TYR A 243 -18.01 13.98 18.33
CA TYR A 243 -17.23 14.03 17.10
C TYR A 243 -16.07 13.02 17.15
N GLY A 244 -15.38 12.93 18.29
CA GLY A 244 -14.29 11.95 18.47
C GLY A 244 -14.79 10.52 18.37
N ARG A 245 -15.92 10.21 19.03
CA ARG A 245 -16.55 8.88 18.95
C ARG A 245 -16.93 8.49 17.52
N ALA A 246 -17.49 9.42 16.75
CA ALA A 246 -17.82 9.16 15.35
C ALA A 246 -16.56 8.84 14.52
N LEU A 247 -15.48 9.61 14.69
CA LEU A 247 -14.21 9.38 14.00
C LEU A 247 -13.55 8.04 14.39
N LEU A 248 -13.63 7.63 15.66
CA LEU A 248 -13.12 6.33 16.09
C LEU A 248 -13.83 5.18 15.36
N ILE A 249 -15.16 5.23 15.29
CA ILE A 249 -15.95 4.19 14.61
C ILE A 249 -15.62 4.17 13.12
N MET A 250 -15.64 5.33 12.45
CA MET A 250 -15.31 5.43 11.03
C MET A 250 -13.89 4.93 10.75
N GLY A 251 -12.93 5.22 11.62
CA GLY A 251 -11.54 4.79 11.46
C GLY A 251 -11.34 3.28 11.58
N VAL A 252 -12.04 2.61 12.52
CA VAL A 252 -12.00 1.15 12.63
C VAL A 252 -12.69 0.48 11.45
N VAL A 253 -13.85 0.99 11.03
CA VAL A 253 -14.51 0.50 9.80
C VAL A 253 -13.57 0.66 8.60
N ASN A 254 -12.90 1.81 8.50
CA ASN A 254 -11.93 2.05 7.43
C ASN A 254 -10.73 1.09 7.48
N GLY A 255 -10.24 0.72 8.67
CA GLY A 255 -9.18 -0.28 8.81
C GLY A 255 -9.61 -1.66 8.30
N GLY A 256 -10.85 -2.08 8.59
CA GLY A 256 -11.43 -3.31 8.03
C GLY A 256 -11.53 -3.28 6.50
N LEU A 257 -11.99 -2.15 5.93
CA LEU A 257 -12.00 -1.93 4.48
C LEU A 257 -10.60 -1.95 3.86
N GLY A 258 -9.58 -1.49 4.59
CA GLY A 258 -8.18 -1.54 4.16
C GLY A 258 -7.65 -2.96 4.05
N LEU A 259 -8.00 -3.82 5.03
CA LEU A 259 -7.68 -5.24 4.96
C LEU A 259 -8.37 -5.94 3.77
N GLN A 260 -9.62 -5.56 3.48
CA GLN A 260 -10.33 -6.07 2.30
C GLN A 260 -9.69 -5.59 1.00
N LEU A 261 -9.30 -4.32 0.91
CA LEU A 261 -8.62 -3.76 -0.26
C LEU A 261 -7.24 -4.41 -0.50
N ALA A 262 -6.55 -4.78 0.58
CA ALA A 262 -5.26 -5.47 0.52
C ALA A 262 -5.39 -6.99 0.26
N ASP A 263 -6.60 -7.51 0.08
CA ASP A 263 -6.90 -8.96 0.00
C ASP A 263 -6.22 -9.75 1.13
N ALA A 264 -6.28 -9.21 2.34
CA ALA A 264 -5.61 -9.78 3.49
C ALA A 264 -6.18 -11.17 3.84
N SER A 265 -5.31 -12.08 4.29
CA SER A 265 -5.74 -13.42 4.66
C SER A 265 -6.86 -13.40 5.72
N ARG A 266 -7.75 -14.40 5.68
CA ARG A 266 -8.84 -14.54 6.66
C ARG A 266 -8.33 -14.50 8.10
N THR A 267 -7.15 -15.04 8.36
CA THR A 267 -6.51 -14.99 9.68
C THR A 267 -6.24 -13.55 10.13
N PHE A 268 -5.63 -12.71 9.29
CA PHE A 268 -5.38 -11.30 9.63
C PHE A 268 -6.68 -10.54 9.87
N PHE A 269 -7.69 -10.78 9.02
CA PHE A 269 -9.01 -10.15 9.17
C PHE A 269 -9.67 -10.53 10.50
N ILE A 270 -9.65 -11.81 10.88
CA ILE A 270 -10.21 -12.30 12.15
C ILE A 270 -9.46 -11.68 13.34
N VAL A 271 -8.12 -11.70 13.33
CA VAL A 271 -7.30 -11.12 14.40
C VAL A 271 -7.61 -9.63 14.58
N TYR A 272 -7.72 -8.88 13.49
CA TYR A 272 -8.07 -7.47 13.52
C TYR A 272 -9.44 -7.23 14.18
N VAL A 273 -10.47 -7.95 13.75
CA VAL A 273 -11.83 -7.76 14.27
C VAL A 273 -11.93 -8.12 15.76
N VAL A 274 -11.28 -9.21 16.18
CA VAL A 274 -11.26 -9.63 17.60
C VAL A 274 -10.56 -8.58 18.46
N LEU A 275 -9.38 -8.10 18.05
CA LEU A 275 -8.67 -7.06 18.78
C LEU A 275 -9.48 -5.75 18.84
N ALA A 276 -10.09 -5.35 17.72
CA ALA A 276 -10.94 -4.17 17.68
C ALA A 276 -12.13 -4.27 18.64
N ALA A 277 -12.82 -5.41 18.66
CA ALA A 277 -13.93 -5.65 19.56
C ALA A 277 -13.51 -5.58 21.04
N VAL A 278 -12.40 -6.23 21.41
CA VAL A 278 -11.90 -6.23 22.79
C VAL A 278 -11.51 -4.83 23.25
N ILE A 279 -10.74 -4.09 22.45
CA ILE A 279 -10.30 -2.74 22.83
C ILE A 279 -11.48 -1.78 22.89
N PHE A 280 -12.46 -1.88 21.98
CA PHE A 280 -13.65 -1.04 22.05
C PHE A 280 -14.53 -1.38 23.25
N ALA A 281 -14.62 -2.65 23.65
CA ALA A 281 -15.31 -3.04 24.87
C ALA A 281 -14.65 -2.40 26.11
N ILE A 282 -13.31 -2.41 26.18
CA ILE A 282 -12.55 -1.73 27.25
C ILE A 282 -12.81 -0.22 27.23
N TYR A 283 -12.75 0.41 26.06
CA TYR A 283 -13.02 1.84 25.91
C TYR A 283 -14.44 2.21 26.37
N ILE A 284 -15.46 1.44 25.98
CA ILE A 284 -16.85 1.64 26.40
C ILE A 284 -16.97 1.46 27.92
N ALA A 285 -16.39 0.40 28.49
CA ALA A 285 -16.40 0.15 29.93
C ALA A 285 -15.75 1.32 30.70
N ALA A 286 -14.61 1.82 30.24
CA ALA A 286 -13.94 2.98 30.83
C ALA A 286 -14.79 4.25 30.74
N ALA A 287 -15.44 4.49 29.59
CA ALA A 287 -16.31 5.64 29.41
C ALA A 287 -17.53 5.59 30.33
N VAL A 288 -18.17 4.42 30.46
CA VAL A 288 -19.31 4.17 31.34
C VAL A 288 -18.90 4.32 32.81
N PHE A 289 -17.79 3.69 33.21
CA PHE A 289 -17.23 3.81 34.56
C PHE A 289 -16.95 5.28 34.94
N GLY A 290 -16.30 6.04 34.06
CA GLY A 290 -16.02 7.46 34.32
C GLY A 290 -17.28 8.32 34.42
N GLU A 291 -18.36 7.95 33.73
CA GLU A 291 -19.66 8.62 33.88
C GLU A 291 -20.32 8.29 35.22
N PHE A 292 -20.30 7.02 35.65
CA PHE A 292 -20.78 6.63 36.98
C PHE A 292 -20.01 7.30 38.11
N ARG A 293 -18.68 7.34 38.03
CA ARG A 293 -17.81 8.00 39.02
C ARG A 293 -18.14 9.48 39.17
N ARG A 294 -18.34 10.19 38.05
CA ARG A 294 -18.73 11.61 38.05
C ARG A 294 -20.09 11.82 38.71
N ARG A 295 -21.12 11.04 38.35
CA ARG A 295 -22.46 11.16 38.94
C ARG A 295 -22.45 10.97 40.46
N ARG A 296 -21.60 10.08 40.97
CA ARG A 296 -21.44 9.84 42.42
C ARG A 296 -20.80 11.04 43.11
N GLN A 297 -19.80 11.68 42.51
CA GLN A 297 -19.17 12.90 43.03
C GLN A 297 -20.14 14.09 43.05
N SER A 298 -21.02 14.22 42.04
CA SER A 298 -22.05 15.27 42.00
C SER A 298 -23.15 15.13 43.06
N ARG A 299 -23.31 13.93 43.65
CA ARG A 299 -24.35 13.59 44.65
C ARG A 299 -23.83 13.56 46.10
N GLY A 300 -22.53 13.75 46.33
CA GLY A 300 -21.98 13.83 47.68
C GLY A 300 -22.38 15.13 48.39
N PRO A 301 -22.40 15.17 49.75
CA PRO A 301 -22.68 16.40 50.49
C PRO A 301 -21.67 17.48 50.08
N LYS A 302 -22.16 18.67 49.72
CA LYS A 302 -21.32 19.85 49.62
C LYS A 302 -21.07 20.32 51.05
N ASN A 303 -19.93 19.96 51.62
CA ASN A 303 -19.50 20.59 52.87
C ASN A 303 -19.22 22.06 52.55
N PHE A 304 -20.09 22.94 53.07
CA PHE A 304 -19.88 24.38 53.11
C PHE A 304 -18.88 24.74 54.20
#